data_AF-A0A1V4THK7-F1
#
_entry.id   AF-A0A1V4THK7-F1
#
_cell.length_a   1.000
_cell.length_b   1.000
_cell.length_c   1.000
_cell.angle_alpha   90.00
_cell.angle_beta   90.00
_cell.angle_gamma   90.00
#
_symmetry.space_group_name_H-M   'P 1'
#
loop_
_entity.id
_entity.type
_entity.pdbx_description
1 polymer ?
#
loop_
_entity_poly.entity_id
_entity_poly.type
_entity_poly.pdbx_seq_one_letter_code
_entity_poly.pdbx_strand_id
1 'polypeptide(L)'
;MVIWLMKASRGLTDDIEVEQPKSLQKGATVNFLNPSPYLFWITIGSPILINAYAESFLSVILFLVGFYSCLVGSKIFLAYATGKSRDFLTDKPYIYIMRILGIILIIFALYFVNQGIQLITT
;
A
#
# COMPACT_ATOMS: atom_id res chain seq x y z
N MET A 1 -3.07 -26.61 47.97
CA MET A 1 -2.70 -26.80 46.54
C MET A 1 -3.26 -25.69 45.65
N VAL A 2 -4.56 -25.36 45.74
CA VAL A 2 -5.23 -24.35 44.90
C VAL A 2 -4.71 -22.91 45.10
N ILE A 3 -4.37 -22.53 46.33
CA ILE A 3 -3.85 -21.17 46.66
C ILE A 3 -2.47 -20.91 46.03
N TRP A 4 -1.65 -21.96 45.86
CA TRP A 4 -0.34 -21.87 45.20
C TRP A 4 -0.45 -21.66 43.69
N LEU A 5 -1.42 -22.32 43.05
CA LEU A 5 -1.73 -22.12 41.63
C LEU A 5 -2.22 -20.70 41.33
N MET A 6 -3.08 -20.15 42.19
CA MET A 6 -3.54 -18.76 42.03
C MET A 6 -2.42 -17.74 42.24
N LYS A 7 -1.48 -18.00 43.15
CA LYS A 7 -0.35 -17.10 43.39
C LYS A 7 0.67 -17.17 42.26
N ALA A 8 0.92 -18.36 41.72
CA ALA A 8 1.78 -18.58 40.56
C ALA A 8 1.20 -17.97 39.27
N SER A 9 -0.11 -18.09 39.05
CA SER A 9 -0.78 -17.47 37.89
C SER A 9 -0.81 -15.94 37.99
N ARG A 10 -0.86 -15.38 39.21
CA ARG A 10 -0.87 -13.94 39.45
C ARG A 10 0.50 -13.28 39.22
N GLY A 11 1.60 -14.01 39.47
CA GLY A 11 2.96 -13.55 39.12
C GLY A 11 3.18 -13.50 37.61
N LEU A 12 2.70 -14.52 36.88
CA LEU A 12 2.79 -14.58 35.41
C LEU A 12 1.97 -13.50 34.69
N THR A 13 0.98 -12.89 35.36
CA THR A 13 0.17 -11.80 34.81
C THR A 13 0.75 -10.40 35.08
N ASP A 14 1.62 -10.25 36.08
CA ASP A 14 2.32 -8.98 36.35
C ASP A 14 3.51 -8.78 35.39
N ASP A 15 4.06 -9.87 34.83
CA ASP A 15 5.20 -9.86 33.90
C ASP A 15 4.80 -9.60 32.44
N ILE A 16 3.50 -9.48 32.13
CA ILE A 16 3.05 -9.01 30.82
C ILE A 16 3.11 -7.49 30.84
N GLU A 17 4.34 -6.97 30.74
CA GLU A 17 4.57 -5.57 30.40
C GLU A 17 3.88 -5.32 29.05
N VAL A 18 2.68 -4.75 29.10
CA VAL A 18 1.90 -4.38 27.92
C VAL A 18 2.69 -3.28 27.22
N GLU A 19 3.58 -3.67 26.32
CA GLU A 19 4.39 -2.78 25.49
C GLU A 19 3.43 -1.74 24.88
N GLN A 20 3.56 -0.47 25.27
CA GLN A 20 2.63 0.57 24.84
C GLN A 20 2.49 0.52 23.32
N PRO A 21 1.28 0.64 22.76
CA PRO A 21 1.07 0.55 21.33
C PRO A 21 1.64 1.80 20.67
N LYS A 22 2.95 1.85 20.44
CA LYS A 22 3.63 2.84 19.59
C LYS A 22 3.27 2.64 18.12
N SER A 23 2.06 2.15 17.82
CA SER A 23 1.63 1.71 16.49
C SER A 23 1.65 2.86 15.48
N LEU A 24 1.31 4.09 15.90
CA LEU A 24 1.38 5.28 15.06
C LEU A 24 2.81 5.70 14.76
N GLN A 25 3.69 5.78 15.76
CA GLN A 25 5.11 6.13 15.55
C GLN A 25 5.84 5.06 14.73
N LYS A 26 5.57 3.78 15.01
CA LYS A 26 6.14 2.64 14.29
C LYS A 26 5.63 2.62 12.84
N GLY A 27 4.33 2.87 12.63
CA GLY A 27 3.74 3.03 11.30
C GLY A 27 4.32 4.19 10.50
N ALA A 28 4.49 5.37 11.12
CA ALA A 28 5.11 6.53 10.49
C ALA A 28 6.57 6.26 10.10
N THR A 29 7.34 5.64 10.99
CA THR A 29 8.75 5.31 10.73
C THR A 29 8.88 4.28 9.60
N VAL A 30 8.05 3.24 9.58
CA VAL A 30 8.04 2.24 8.51
C VAL A 30 7.64 2.85 7.16
N ASN A 31 6.66 3.78 7.15
CA ASN A 31 6.27 4.48 5.93
C ASN A 31 7.37 5.42 5.42
N PHE A 32 8.02 6.13 6.34
CA PHE A 32 9.11 7.04 6.03
C PHE A 32 10.35 6.33 5.49
N LEU A 33 10.68 5.15 6.02
CA LEU A 33 11.80 4.32 5.56
C LEU A 33 11.45 3.43 4.36
N ASN A 34 10.20 3.45 3.89
CA ASN A 34 9.81 2.71 2.70
C ASN A 34 10.42 3.39 1.46
N PRO A 35 11.24 2.71 0.65
CA PRO A 35 11.83 3.31 -0.56
C PRO A 35 10.80 3.51 -1.69
N SER A 36 9.69 2.79 -1.69
CA SER A 36 8.74 2.77 -2.80
C SER A 36 8.13 4.15 -3.13
N PRO A 37 7.66 4.96 -2.17
CA PRO A 37 7.14 6.30 -2.45
C PRO A 37 8.19 7.24 -3.05
N TYR A 38 9.45 7.17 -2.58
CA TYR A 38 10.52 8.01 -3.12
C TYR A 38 10.88 7.60 -4.54
N LEU A 39 11.01 6.29 -4.80
CA LEU A 39 11.26 5.80 -6.16
C LEU A 39 10.15 6.22 -7.12
N PHE A 40 8.88 6.11 -6.71
CA PHE A 40 7.76 6.61 -7.51
C PHE A 40 7.92 8.10 -7.82
N TRP A 41 8.14 8.94 -6.82
CA TRP A 41 8.24 10.38 -7.02
C TRP A 41 9.43 10.78 -7.88
N ILE A 42 10.56 10.10 -7.77
CA ILE A 42 11.75 10.39 -8.59
C ILE A 42 11.56 9.92 -10.04
N THR A 43 10.98 8.73 -10.25
CA THR A 43 10.96 8.09 -11.57
C THR A 43 9.73 8.44 -12.41
N ILE A 44 8.57 8.61 -11.78
CA ILE A 44 7.28 8.75 -12.46
C ILE A 44 6.60 10.05 -12.03
N GLY A 45 6.44 10.25 -10.73
CA GLY A 45 5.67 11.37 -10.18
C GLY A 45 6.24 12.74 -10.57
N SER A 46 7.56 12.93 -10.47
CA SER A 46 8.22 14.20 -10.77
C SER A 46 8.15 14.58 -12.25
N PRO A 47 8.51 13.70 -13.23
CA PRO A 47 8.31 14.01 -14.65
C PRO A 47 6.86 14.37 -14.99
N ILE A 48 5.89 13.64 -14.42
CA ILE A 48 4.46 13.94 -14.64
C ILE A 48 4.09 15.30 -14.02
N LEU A 49 4.57 15.62 -12.81
CA LEU A 49 4.29 16.90 -12.16
C LEU A 49 4.90 18.08 -12.92
N ILE A 50 6.13 17.92 -13.43
CA ILE A 50 6.82 18.94 -14.22
C ILE A 50 6.06 19.19 -15.53
N ASN A 51 5.64 18.14 -16.22
CA ASN A 51 4.81 18.26 -17.43
C ASN A 51 3.46 18.91 -17.12
N ALA A 52 2.81 18.53 -16.01
CA ALA A 52 1.56 19.14 -15.58
C ALA A 52 1.72 20.63 -15.24
N TYR A 53 2.83 21.00 -14.59
CA TYR A 53 3.14 22.39 -14.27
C TYR A 53 3.40 23.23 -15.51
N ALA A 54 4.00 22.64 -16.55
CA ALA A 54 4.21 23.30 -17.85
C ALA A 54 2.90 23.64 -18.55
N GLU A 55 1.83 22.86 -18.33
CA GLU A 55 0.48 23.17 -18.81
C GLU A 55 -0.22 24.22 -17.93
N SER A 56 -0.38 23.92 -16.63
CA SER A 56 -0.94 24.88 -15.68
C SER A 56 -0.75 24.44 -14.24
N PHE A 57 -0.73 25.41 -13.31
CA PHE A 57 -0.73 25.10 -11.89
C PHE A 57 -1.97 24.30 -11.44
N LEU A 58 -3.12 24.50 -12.12
CA LEU A 58 -4.35 23.76 -11.83
C LEU A 58 -4.19 22.27 -12.18
N SER A 59 -3.50 21.93 -13.27
CA SER A 59 -3.21 20.56 -13.67
C SER A 59 -2.41 19.81 -12.61
N VAL A 60 -1.47 20.48 -11.94
CA VAL A 60 -0.72 19.91 -10.81
C VAL A 60 -1.64 19.58 -9.64
N ILE A 61 -2.53 20.51 -9.27
CA ILE A 61 -3.50 20.29 -8.18
C ILE A 61 -4.42 19.12 -8.51
N LEU A 62 -4.99 19.10 -9.72
CA LEU A 62 -5.90 18.04 -10.16
C LEU A 62 -5.19 16.68 -10.17
N PHE A 63 -3.94 16.63 -10.62
CA PHE A 63 -3.13 15.41 -10.56
C PHE A 63 -2.93 14.94 -9.11
N LEU A 64 -2.48 15.82 -8.21
CA LEU A 64 -2.25 15.47 -6.80
C LEU A 64 -3.53 14.99 -6.12
N VAL A 65 -4.63 15.73 -6.29
CA VAL A 65 -5.93 15.39 -5.70
C VAL A 65 -6.43 14.04 -6.24
N GLY A 66 -6.41 13.85 -7.56
CA GLY A 66 -6.83 12.58 -8.18
C GLY A 66 -5.95 11.41 -7.74
N PHE A 67 -4.63 11.59 -7.75
CA PHE A 67 -3.67 10.57 -7.34
C PHE A 67 -3.88 10.13 -5.89
N TYR A 68 -3.90 11.07 -4.94
CA TYR A 68 -4.09 10.73 -3.53
C TYR A 68 -5.49 10.20 -3.24
N SER A 69 -6.52 10.70 -3.93
CA SER A 69 -7.89 10.18 -3.79
C SER A 69 -7.99 8.72 -4.24
N CYS A 70 -7.38 8.36 -5.37
CA CYS A 70 -7.33 6.98 -5.84
C CYS A 70 -6.48 6.09 -4.91
N LEU A 71 -5.34 6.57 -4.43
CA LEU A 71 -4.45 5.81 -3.54
C LEU A 71 -5.14 5.50 -2.20
N VAL A 72 -5.68 6.52 -1.54
CA VAL A 72 -6.39 6.37 -0.27
C VAL A 72 -7.71 5.62 -0.48
N GLY A 73 -8.46 5.97 -1.53
CA GLY A 73 -9.71 5.32 -1.89
C GLY A 73 -9.56 3.83 -2.13
N SER A 74 -8.51 3.38 -2.82
CA SER A 74 -8.23 1.96 -3.03
C SER A 74 -7.94 1.23 -1.71
N LYS A 75 -7.19 1.84 -0.80
CA LYS A 75 -6.95 1.28 0.55
C LYS A 75 -8.22 1.18 1.38
N ILE A 76 -9.06 2.21 1.36
CA ILE A 76 -10.36 2.22 2.05
C ILE A 76 -11.28 1.16 1.44
N PHE A 77 -11.32 1.07 0.11
CA PHE A 77 -12.10 0.06 -0.61
C PHE A 77 -11.68 -1.35 -0.22
N LEU A 78 -10.38 -1.63 -0.17
CA LEU A 78 -9.83 -2.90 0.32
C LEU A 78 -10.19 -3.16 1.78
N ALA A 79 -10.07 -2.16 2.66
CA ALA A 79 -10.44 -2.30 4.07
C ALA A 79 -11.95 -2.57 4.24
N TYR A 80 -12.80 -1.92 3.45
CA TYR A 80 -14.25 -2.14 3.45
C TYR A 80 -14.61 -3.52 2.87
N ALA A 81 -14.00 -3.90 1.75
CA ALA A 81 -14.21 -5.21 1.13
C ALA A 81 -13.78 -6.34 2.07
N THR A 82 -12.61 -6.21 2.73
CA THR A 82 -12.12 -7.19 3.72
C THR A 82 -12.95 -7.20 5.00
N GLY A 83 -13.40 -6.04 5.48
CA GLY A 83 -14.27 -5.93 6.65
C GLY A 83 -15.65 -6.54 6.46
N LYS A 84 -16.24 -6.41 5.26
CA LYS A 84 -17.56 -6.98 4.92
C LYS A 84 -17.49 -8.48 4.60
N SER A 85 -16.30 -8.99 4.29
CA SER A 85 -16.09 -10.37 3.87
C SER A 85 -14.88 -10.99 4.55
N ARG A 86 -15.02 -11.33 5.84
CA ARG A 86 -14.09 -12.27 6.48
C ARG A 86 -14.05 -13.63 5.77
N ASP A 87 -15.11 -14.01 5.05
CA ASP A 87 -15.17 -15.27 4.27
C ASP A 87 -14.93 -15.11 2.76
N PHE A 88 -15.33 -14.00 2.12
CA PHE A 88 -15.28 -13.88 0.63
C PHE A 88 -13.87 -13.60 0.06
N LEU A 89 -12.95 -13.05 0.87
CA LEU A 89 -11.58 -12.76 0.46
C LEU A 89 -10.58 -13.87 0.81
N THR A 90 -11.06 -14.91 1.47
CA THR A 90 -10.27 -16.11 1.82
C THR A 90 -10.34 -17.16 0.70
N ASP A 91 -11.30 -17.04 -0.22
CA ASP A 91 -11.57 -18.04 -1.26
C ASP A 91 -10.94 -17.74 -2.63
N LYS A 92 -11.02 -18.76 -3.51
CA LYS A 92 -10.61 -18.80 -4.93
C LYS A 92 -10.74 -17.50 -5.75
N PRO A 93 -11.80 -16.65 -5.66
CA PRO A 93 -11.89 -15.40 -6.41
C PRO A 93 -10.70 -14.44 -6.21
N TYR A 94 -10.12 -14.34 -5.01
CA TYR A 94 -8.95 -13.51 -4.77
C TYR A 94 -7.75 -13.94 -5.65
N ILE A 95 -7.51 -15.24 -5.75
CA ILE A 95 -6.43 -15.82 -6.56
C ILE A 95 -6.68 -15.54 -8.05
N TYR A 96 -7.91 -15.68 -8.53
CA TYR A 96 -8.25 -15.38 -9.92
C TYR A 96 -8.05 -13.89 -10.25
N ILE A 97 -8.48 -12.98 -9.37
CA ILE A 97 -8.28 -11.53 -9.54
C ILE A 97 -6.78 -11.21 -9.61
N MET A 98 -5.98 -11.73 -8.66
CA MET A 98 -4.54 -11.50 -8.63
C MET A 98 -3.83 -12.07 -9.87
N ARG A 99 -4.27 -13.24 -10.36
CA ARG A 99 -3.73 -13.86 -11.57
C ARG A 99 -4.07 -13.08 -12.83
N ILE A 100 -5.30 -12.57 -12.95
CA ILE A 100 -5.72 -11.71 -14.06
C ILE A 100 -4.94 -10.40 -14.05
N LEU A 101 -4.80 -9.75 -12.89
CA LEU A 101 -3.98 -8.54 -12.74
C LEU A 101 -2.52 -8.80 -13.14
N GLY A 102 -1.94 -9.93 -12.72
CA GLY A 102 -0.59 -10.33 -13.12
C GLY A 102 -0.43 -10.47 -14.63
N ILE A 103 -1.39 -11.12 -15.31
CA ILE A 103 -1.40 -11.25 -16.77
C ILE A 103 -1.49 -9.88 -17.44
N ILE A 104 -2.37 -8.99 -16.95
CA ILE A 104 -2.49 -7.62 -17.46
C ILE A 104 -1.17 -6.86 -17.31
N LEU A 105 -0.48 -6.99 -16.18
CA LEU A 105 0.81 -6.35 -15.96
C LEU A 105 1.90 -6.88 -16.90
N ILE A 106 1.91 -8.17 -17.22
CA ILE A 106 2.84 -8.74 -18.23
C ILE A 106 2.57 -8.12 -19.61
N ILE A 107 1.30 -7.98 -19.99
CA ILE A 107 0.92 -7.34 -21.26
C ILE A 107 1.40 -5.88 -21.30
N PHE A 108 1.16 -5.13 -20.22
CA PHE A 108 1.66 -3.76 -20.11
C PHE A 108 3.19 -3.67 -20.15
N ALA A 109 3.90 -4.59 -19.49
CA ALA A 109 5.36 -4.62 -19.53
C ALA A 109 5.88 -4.81 -20.96
N LEU A 110 5.32 -5.77 -21.71
CA LEU A 110 5.67 -5.97 -23.13
C LEU A 110 5.35 -4.74 -23.99
N TYR A 111 4.20 -4.11 -23.76
CA TYR A 111 3.83 -2.87 -24.42
C TYR A 111 4.82 -1.73 -24.15
N PHE A 112 5.23 -1.57 -22.89
CA PHE A 112 6.18 -0.52 -22.49
C PHE A 112 7.58 -0.75 -23.07
N VAL A 113 8.02 -2.02 -23.16
CA VAL A 113 9.29 -2.37 -23.82
C VAL A 113 9.24 -1.99 -25.31
N ASN A 114 8.15 -2.30 -26.00
CA ASN A 114 7.98 -1.92 -27.41
C ASN A 114 7.99 -0.40 -27.59
N GLN A 115 7.29 0.34 -26.73
CA GLN A 115 7.31 1.80 -26.69
C GLN A 115 8.73 2.36 -26.45
N GLY A 116 9.47 1.79 -25.49
CA GLY A 116 10.83 2.20 -25.19
C GLY A 116 11.80 1.96 -26.35
N ILE A 117 11.68 0.82 -27.04
CA ILE A 117 12.51 0.52 -28.22
C ILE A 117 12.19 1.50 -29.36
N GLN A 118 10.92 1.80 -29.60
CA GLN A 118 10.52 2.76 -30.64
C GLN A 118 11.04 4.17 -30.37
N LEU A 119 11.04 4.61 -29.10
CA LEU A 119 11.54 5.92 -28.69
C LEU A 119 13.06 6.08 -28.91
N ILE A 120 13.83 5.00 -28.81
CA ILE A 120 15.29 5.03 -29.02
C ILE A 120 15.65 4.89 -30.51
N THR A 121 14.77 4.27 -31.31
CA THR A 121 15.02 3.98 -32.73
C THR A 121 14.56 5.11 -33.66
N THR A 122 13.71 6.03 -33.17
CA THR A 122 13.23 7.23 -33.90
C THR A 122 14.04 8.45 -33.49
#